data_AF-A0A972BB50-F1
#
_entry.id   AF-A0A972BB50-F1
#
_cell.length_a   1.000
_cell.length_b   1.000
_cell.length_c   1.000
_cell.angle_alpha   90.00
_cell.angle_beta   90.00
_cell.angle_gamma   90.00
#
_symmetry.space_group_name_H-M   'P 1'
#
loop_
_entity.id
_entity.type
_entity.pdbx_description
1 polymer ?
#
loop_
_entity_poly.entity_id
_entity_poly.type
_entity_poly.pdbx_seq_one_letter_code
_entity_poly.pdbx_strand_id
1 'polypeptide(L)'
;METKINKLREIEKSKNPFKVPENYFAQFNEEIMNRLPEKEIVKPRTVPLWDKVKPWVYMAAMFIGLYITINFLTQQNGQSTMASGDTAIQQTLTGSPQAENYWSTVQITEEEFYQYLEEQIIDDSYFDYMYNQYYLN
;
A
#
# COMPACT_ATOMS: atom_id res chain seq x y z
N MET A 1 46.70 23.85 17.63
CA MET A 1 46.68 23.98 19.10
C MET A 1 46.19 22.65 19.66
N GLU A 2 47.06 21.87 20.31
CA GLU A 2 46.65 20.60 20.92
C GLU A 2 46.08 20.86 22.32
N THR A 3 44.79 20.58 22.53
CA THR A 3 44.17 20.72 23.86
C THR A 3 44.38 19.43 24.66
N LYS A 4 45.44 19.39 25.48
CA LYS A 4 45.71 18.29 26.43
C LYS A 4 44.85 18.43 27.69
N ILE A 5 43.56 18.14 27.59
CA ILE A 5 42.64 18.17 28.75
C ILE A 5 42.57 16.77 29.40
N ASN A 6 43.63 16.38 30.12
CA ASN A 6 43.64 15.12 30.88
C ASN A 6 43.08 15.33 32.30
N LYS A 7 41.77 15.60 32.40
CA LYS A 7 41.07 15.90 33.67
C LYS A 7 40.68 14.65 34.49
N LEU A 8 41.05 13.46 34.01
CA LEU A 8 40.71 12.18 34.64
C LEU A 8 41.58 11.85 35.86
N ARG A 9 42.75 12.50 36.01
CA ARG A 9 43.71 12.25 37.11
C ARG A 9 43.38 12.99 38.39
N GLU A 10 42.52 14.00 38.31
CA GLU A 10 42.08 14.85 39.44
C GLU A 10 40.80 14.30 40.11
N ILE A 11 40.12 13.38 39.43
CA ILE A 11 38.95 12.68 39.98
C ILE A 11 39.48 11.62 40.94
N GLU A 12 39.25 11.79 42.24
CA GLU A 12 39.55 10.77 43.25
C GLU A 12 38.94 9.43 42.82
N LYS A 13 39.78 8.44 42.44
CA LYS A 13 39.34 7.08 42.07
C LYS A 13 38.42 6.41 43.11
N SER A 14 38.47 6.88 44.35
CA SER A 14 37.69 6.34 45.48
C SER A 14 36.26 6.91 45.58
N LYS A 15 35.98 8.08 45.00
CA LYS A 15 34.66 8.72 45.08
C LYS A 15 34.01 8.63 43.71
N ASN A 16 33.17 7.61 43.51
CA ASN A 16 32.49 7.39 42.24
C ASN A 16 31.64 8.63 41.86
N PRO A 17 32.01 9.36 40.80
CA PRO A 17 31.28 10.56 40.38
C PRO A 17 29.94 10.22 39.70
N PHE A 18 29.68 8.94 39.39
CA PHE A 18 28.46 8.46 38.75
C PHE A 18 27.44 7.87 39.74
N LYS A 19 27.45 8.34 41.00
CA LYS A 19 26.47 7.89 42.00
C LYS A 19 25.17 8.67 41.85
N VAL A 20 24.07 7.95 41.61
CA VAL A 20 22.73 8.54 41.62
C VAL A 20 22.31 8.91 43.05
N PRO A 21 21.43 9.92 43.22
CA PRO A 21 20.79 10.17 44.50
C PRO A 21 20.08 8.93 45.05
N GLU A 22 20.03 8.82 46.36
CA GLU A 22 19.27 7.76 47.01
C GLU A 22 17.79 7.83 46.59
N ASN A 23 17.19 6.68 46.28
CA ASN A 23 15.79 6.55 45.84
C ASN A 23 15.42 7.15 44.45
N TYR A 24 16.39 7.63 43.66
CA TYR A 24 16.13 8.18 42.31
C TYR A 24 15.36 7.20 41.40
N PHE A 25 15.85 5.97 41.26
CA PHE A 25 15.21 4.98 40.40
C PHE A 25 13.88 4.46 40.95
N ALA A 26 13.63 4.59 42.24
CA ALA A 26 12.36 4.17 42.84
C ALA A 26 11.22 5.14 42.47
N GLN A 27 11.53 6.44 42.35
CA GLN A 27 10.55 7.48 41.99
C GLN A 27 10.54 7.80 40.49
N PHE A 28 11.55 7.37 39.74
CA PHE A 28 11.69 7.68 38.32
C PHE A 28 10.49 7.26 37.47
N ASN A 29 9.94 6.06 37.70
CA ASN A 29 8.78 5.60 36.94
C ASN A 29 7.53 6.45 37.22
N GLU A 30 7.31 6.80 38.49
CA GLU A 30 6.19 7.65 38.92
C GLU A 30 6.32 9.06 38.33
N GLU A 31 7.53 9.62 38.34
CA GLU A 31 7.82 10.92 37.74
C GLU A 31 7.60 10.91 36.22
N ILE A 32 7.99 9.85 35.51
CA ILE A 32 7.69 9.67 34.09
C ILE A 32 6.18 9.67 33.89
N MET A 33 5.44 8.81 34.58
CA MET A 33 3.99 8.67 34.40
C MET A 33 3.24 9.96 34.71
N ASN A 34 3.66 10.71 35.74
CA ASN A 34 3.09 12.01 36.09
C ASN A 34 3.40 13.12 35.07
N ARG A 35 4.48 12.97 34.29
CA ARG A 35 4.85 13.90 33.20
C ARG A 35 4.27 13.50 31.86
N LEU A 36 3.75 12.28 31.71
CA LEU A 36 3.06 11.88 30.49
C LEU A 36 1.79 12.73 30.36
N PRO A 37 1.54 13.34 29.18
CA PRO A 37 0.29 14.03 28.93
C PRO A 37 -0.88 13.06 29.11
N GLU A 38 -2.00 13.56 29.62
CA GLU A 38 -3.23 12.77 29.68
C GLU A 38 -3.51 12.24 28.26
N LYS A 39 -3.53 10.91 28.12
CA LYS A 39 -3.74 10.27 26.82
C LYS A 39 -5.13 10.67 26.35
N GLU A 40 -5.20 11.60 25.40
CA GLU A 40 -6.44 11.94 24.73
C GLU A 40 -6.97 10.67 24.06
N ILE A 41 -8.00 10.07 24.66
CA ILE A 41 -8.70 8.94 24.08
C ILE A 41 -9.50 9.52 22.92
N VAL A 42 -8.88 9.62 21.75
CA VAL A 42 -9.56 10.01 20.52
C VAL A 42 -10.66 8.98 20.31
N LYS A 43 -11.91 9.38 20.58
CA LYS A 43 -13.07 8.52 20.32
C LYS A 43 -13.02 8.14 18.84
N PRO A 44 -13.01 6.84 18.50
CA PRO A 44 -12.97 6.43 17.10
C PRO A 44 -14.19 7.06 16.41
N ARG A 45 -13.94 7.84 15.35
CA ARG A 45 -15.00 8.46 14.56
C ARG A 45 -15.89 7.34 14.05
N THR A 46 -17.12 7.27 14.53
CA THR A 46 -18.09 6.26 14.09
C THR A 46 -18.38 6.52 12.61
N VAL A 47 -17.92 5.65 11.74
CA VAL A 47 -18.31 5.70 10.32
C VAL A 47 -19.81 5.42 10.23
N PRO A 48 -20.60 6.29 9.58
CA PRO A 48 -22.02 6.04 9.43
C PRO A 48 -22.22 4.84 8.49
N LEU A 49 -23.13 3.94 8.84
CA LEU A 49 -23.46 2.76 8.01
C LEU A 49 -23.90 3.16 6.59
N TRP A 50 -24.40 4.38 6.41
CA TRP A 50 -24.76 4.96 5.12
C TRP A 50 -23.61 4.97 4.11
N ASP A 51 -22.37 5.19 4.54
CA ASP A 51 -21.23 5.22 3.61
C ASP A 51 -20.95 3.84 3.00
N LYS A 52 -21.31 2.75 3.69
CA LYS A 52 -21.24 1.39 3.16
C LYS A 52 -22.38 1.05 2.21
N VAL A 53 -23.54 1.71 2.37
CA VAL A 53 -24.76 1.42 1.60
C VAL A 53 -24.82 2.21 0.28
N LYS A 54 -24.17 3.38 0.19
CA LYS A 54 -24.13 4.20 -1.04
C LYS A 54 -23.73 3.39 -2.30
N PRO A 55 -22.62 2.62 -2.32
CA PRO A 55 -22.23 1.87 -3.52
C PRO A 55 -23.27 0.83 -3.95
N TRP A 56 -23.92 0.16 -2.98
CA TRP A 56 -24.95 -0.84 -3.25
C TRP A 56 -26.21 -0.23 -3.87
N VAL A 57 -26.59 0.98 -3.44
CA VAL A 57 -27.73 1.70 -4.02
C VAL A 57 -27.47 2.07 -5.49
N TYR A 58 -26.25 2.49 -5.84
CA TYR A 58 -25.89 2.75 -7.24
C TYR A 58 -25.99 1.49 -8.11
N MET A 59 -25.47 0.36 -7.61
CA MET A 59 -25.59 -0.93 -8.31
C MET A 59 -27.05 -1.32 -8.50
N ALA A 60 -27.86 -1.23 -7.45
CA ALA A 60 -29.30 -1.51 -7.52
C ALA A 60 -30.01 -0.62 -8.55
N ALA A 61 -29.69 0.68 -8.60
CA ALA A 61 -30.25 1.59 -9.58
C ALA A 61 -29.89 1.21 -11.03
N MET A 62 -28.65 0.77 -11.28
CA MET A 62 -28.25 0.26 -12.60
C MET A 62 -29.04 -1.00 -12.99
N PHE A 63 -29.20 -1.95 -12.07
CA PHE A 63 -29.99 -3.16 -12.33
C PHE A 63 -31.48 -2.85 -12.58
N ILE A 64 -32.06 -1.92 -11.82
CA ILE A 64 -33.45 -1.48 -12.03
C ILE A 64 -33.58 -0.79 -13.38
N GLY A 65 -32.64 0.08 -13.75
CA GLY A 65 -32.61 0.73 -15.06
C GLY A 65 -32.60 -0.29 -16.20
N LEU A 66 -31.67 -1.26 -16.14
CA LEU A 66 -31.58 -2.33 -17.14
C LEU A 66 -32.82 -3.23 -17.15
N TYR A 67 -33.37 -3.55 -15.98
CA TYR A 67 -34.59 -4.36 -15.87
C TYR A 67 -35.76 -3.67 -16.56
N ILE A 68 -35.95 -2.37 -16.33
CA ILE A 68 -37.00 -1.58 -16.97
C ILE A 68 -36.77 -1.48 -18.47
N THR A 69 -35.54 -1.21 -18.93
CA THR A 69 -35.25 -1.10 -20.36
C THR A 69 -35.47 -2.42 -21.09
N ILE A 70 -35.04 -3.55 -20.51
CA ILE A 70 -35.29 -4.89 -21.07
C ILE A 70 -36.79 -5.16 -21.13
N ASN A 71 -37.50 -5.00 -20.00
CA ASN A 71 -38.93 -5.29 -19.93
C ASN A 71 -39.75 -4.43 -20.90
N PHE A 72 -39.42 -3.14 -21.03
CA PHE A 72 -40.06 -2.24 -21.98
C PHE A 72 -39.87 -2.69 -23.43
N LEU A 73 -38.67 -3.12 -23.80
CA LEU A 73 -38.35 -3.59 -25.15
C LEU A 73 -39.01 -4.96 -25.45
N THR A 74 -39.01 -5.87 -24.48
CA THR A 74 -39.67 -7.18 -24.61
C THR A 74 -41.19 -7.06 -24.67
N GLN A 75 -41.77 -6.09 -23.97
CA GLN A 75 -43.22 -5.87 -23.95
C GLN A 75 -43.76 -5.27 -25.25
N GLN A 76 -42.95 -4.50 -26.01
CA GLN A 76 -43.31 -4.06 -27.36
C GLN A 76 -43.10 -5.15 -28.42
N ASN A 77 -42.12 -6.04 -28.23
CA ASN A 77 -41.71 -7.04 -29.23
C ASN A 77 -42.16 -8.44 -28.82
N GLY A 78 -43.47 -8.65 -28.64
CA GLY A 78 -44.09 -9.90 -28.18
C GLY A 78 -43.87 -11.16 -29.03
N GLN A 79 -42.83 -11.25 -29.86
CA GLN A 79 -42.36 -12.50 -30.44
C GLN A 79 -40.87 -12.40 -30.81
N SER A 80 -40.10 -13.33 -30.23
CA SER A 80 -38.81 -13.81 -30.73
C SER A 80 -37.58 -12.92 -30.50
N THR A 81 -37.03 -12.97 -29.28
CA THR A 81 -35.59 -13.24 -29.13
C THR A 81 -35.40 -14.15 -27.93
N MET A 82 -35.32 -15.46 -28.20
CA MET A 82 -34.61 -16.37 -27.30
C MET A 82 -33.19 -15.82 -27.19
N ALA A 83 -32.85 -15.27 -26.03
CA ALA A 83 -31.47 -14.97 -25.70
C ALA A 83 -30.77 -16.33 -25.58
N SER A 84 -30.21 -16.80 -26.69
CA SER A 84 -29.19 -17.82 -26.70
C SER A 84 -28.13 -17.38 -25.71
N GLY A 85 -28.11 -18.02 -24.55
CA GLY A 85 -26.99 -18.00 -23.64
C GLY A 85 -25.86 -18.79 -24.28
N ASP A 86 -25.24 -18.22 -25.31
CA ASP A 86 -23.98 -18.68 -25.86
C ASP A 86 -23.15 -17.44 -26.21
N THR A 87 -22.19 -17.17 -25.31
CA THR A 87 -20.92 -16.50 -25.58
C THR A 87 -20.95 -15.28 -26.51
N ALA A 88 -21.11 -14.10 -25.92
CA ALA A 88 -20.82 -12.83 -26.59
C ALA A 88 -19.85 -11.97 -25.76
N ILE A 89 -18.64 -12.50 -25.52
CA ILE A 89 -17.44 -11.64 -25.54
C ILE A 89 -16.96 -11.64 -26.99
N GLN A 90 -17.61 -10.84 -27.83
CA GLN A 90 -17.02 -10.47 -29.12
C GLN A 90 -17.59 -9.13 -29.61
N GLN A 91 -16.77 -8.10 -29.40
CA GLN A 91 -16.49 -7.02 -30.34
C GLN A 91 -17.66 -6.12 -30.79
N THR A 92 -17.78 -4.96 -30.15
CA THR A 92 -18.13 -3.71 -30.86
C THR A 92 -16.86 -2.91 -31.10
N LEU A 93 -16.29 -3.06 -32.30
CA LEU A 93 -15.21 -2.24 -32.81
C LEU A 93 -15.82 -1.03 -33.53
N THR A 94 -15.78 0.14 -32.89
CA THR A 94 -15.71 1.44 -33.58
C THR A 94 -15.03 2.47 -32.67
N GLY A 95 -13.71 2.58 -32.76
CA GLY A 95 -12.94 3.64 -32.08
C GLY A 95 -11.48 3.28 -31.78
N SER A 96 -10.62 3.30 -32.80
CA SER A 96 -9.15 3.11 -32.75
C SER A 96 -8.63 1.68 -32.39
N PRO A 97 -7.96 0.95 -33.31
CA PRO A 97 -7.73 -0.49 -33.16
C PRO A 97 -6.29 -0.89 -32.75
N GLN A 98 -5.58 -0.15 -31.88
CA GLN A 98 -4.14 -0.41 -31.68
C GLN A 98 -3.65 -0.62 -30.23
N ALA A 99 -4.46 -0.47 -29.18
CA ALA A 99 -3.93 -0.52 -27.81
C ALA A 99 -4.53 -1.56 -26.84
N GLU A 100 -5.69 -2.16 -27.11
CA GLU A 100 -6.44 -2.86 -26.05
C GLU A 100 -6.18 -4.39 -25.96
N ASN A 101 -5.47 -5.01 -26.92
CA ASN A 101 -5.26 -6.49 -26.93
C ASN A 101 -3.81 -6.93 -26.71
N TYR A 102 -2.89 -6.05 -26.33
CA TYR A 102 -1.47 -6.43 -26.24
C TYR A 102 -1.20 -7.45 -25.13
N TRP A 103 -1.96 -7.39 -24.02
CA TRP A 103 -1.71 -8.20 -22.84
C TRP A 103 -2.53 -9.50 -22.78
N SER A 104 -3.60 -9.63 -23.57
CA SER A 104 -4.49 -10.81 -23.51
C SER A 104 -4.07 -11.96 -24.43
N THR A 105 -3.18 -11.71 -25.40
CA THR A 105 -2.77 -12.69 -26.42
C THR A 105 -1.35 -13.22 -26.23
N VAL A 106 -0.60 -12.73 -25.24
CA VAL A 106 0.76 -13.18 -24.96
C VAL A 106 0.68 -14.43 -24.08
N GLN A 107 0.89 -15.60 -24.70
CA GLN A 107 1.08 -16.86 -23.98
C GLN A 107 2.56 -16.99 -23.59
N ILE A 108 2.99 -16.22 -22.59
CA ILE A 108 4.31 -16.42 -21.99
C ILE A 108 4.22 -17.58 -20.99
N THR A 109 5.18 -18.50 -21.05
CA THR A 109 5.28 -19.54 -20.03
C THR A 109 5.77 -18.92 -18.72
N GLU A 110 5.44 -19.54 -17.58
CA GLU A 110 5.91 -19.07 -16.27
C GLU A 110 7.44 -19.00 -16.20
N GLU A 111 8.13 -19.94 -16.87
CA GLU A 111 9.59 -19.98 -16.98
C GLU A 111 10.15 -18.80 -17.78
N GLU A 112 9.59 -18.50 -18.96
CA GLU A 112 9.97 -17.33 -19.76
C GLU A 112 9.69 -16.00 -19.04
N PHE A 113 8.61 -15.94 -18.27
CA PHE A 113 8.28 -14.77 -17.46
C PHE A 113 9.31 -14.53 -16.35
N TYR A 114 9.71 -15.58 -15.63
CA TYR A 114 10.76 -15.48 -14.62
C TYR A 114 12.12 -15.12 -15.23
N GLN A 115 12.46 -15.70 -16.38
CA GLN A 115 13.69 -15.38 -17.08
C GLN A 115 13.74 -13.91 -17.53
N TYR A 116 12.63 -13.37 -18.04
CA TYR A 116 12.53 -11.95 -18.40
C TYR A 116 12.74 -11.02 -17.18
N LEU A 117 12.13 -11.35 -16.04
CA LEU A 117 12.32 -10.58 -14.81
C LEU A 117 13.75 -10.66 -14.29
N GLU A 118 14.38 -11.83 -14.37
CA GLU A 118 15.78 -12.01 -13.99
C GLU A 118 16.71 -11.17 -14.86
N GLU A 119 16.53 -11.20 -16.19
CA GLU A 119 17.32 -10.40 -17.13
C GLU A 119 17.17 -8.90 -16.85
N GLN A 120 15.95 -8.43 -16.58
CA GLN A 120 15.69 -7.03 -16.24
C GLN A 120 16.36 -6.61 -14.93
N ILE A 121 16.31 -7.45 -13.90
CA ILE A 121 16.97 -7.18 -12.60
C ILE A 121 18.49 -7.20 -12.74
N ILE A 122 19.02 -8.12 -13.55
CA ILE A 122 20.46 -8.22 -13.79
C ILE A 122 20.96 -6.97 -14.53
N ASP A 123 20.26 -6.49 -15.55
CA ASP A 123 20.69 -5.31 -16.32
C ASP A 123 20.70 -4.04 -15.44
N ASP A 124 19.66 -3.83 -14.63
CA ASP A 124 19.57 -2.72 -13.69
C ASP A 124 20.66 -2.78 -12.61
N SER A 125 20.94 -3.97 -12.06
CA SER A 125 21.95 -4.16 -11.01
C SER A 125 23.39 -4.17 -11.54
N TYR A 126 23.60 -4.57 -12.81
CA TYR A 126 24.91 -4.60 -13.45
C TYR A 126 25.49 -3.18 -13.62
N PHE A 127 24.65 -2.21 -13.97
CA PHE A 127 25.05 -0.80 -14.02
C PHE A 127 25.51 -0.29 -12.65
N ASP A 128 24.76 -0.57 -11.59
CA ASP A 128 25.10 -0.12 -10.23
C ASP A 128 26.41 -0.77 -9.73
N TYR A 129 26.64 -2.05 -10.03
CA TYR A 129 27.89 -2.74 -9.67
C TYR A 129 29.12 -2.18 -10.41
N MET A 130 29.01 -1.94 -11.72
CA MET A 130 30.14 -1.41 -12.50
C MET A 130 30.52 0.02 -12.10
N TYR A 131 29.54 0.86 -11.76
CA TYR A 131 29.80 2.25 -11.42
C TYR A 131 30.14 2.47 -9.94
N ASN A 132 29.57 1.69 -9.01
CA ASN A 132 29.92 1.82 -7.59
C ASN A 132 31.33 1.32 -7.25
N GLN A 133 31.92 0.41 -8.02
CA GLN A 133 33.32 -0.01 -7.83
C GLN A 133 34.33 1.13 -8.08
N TYR A 134 33.99 2.13 -8.90
CA TYR A 134 34.88 3.26 -9.19
C TYR A 134 34.93 4.31 -8.09
N TYR A 135 33.94 4.35 -7.19
CA TYR A 135 33.88 5.35 -6.10
C TYR A 135 34.46 4.85 -4.76
N LEU A 136 34.96 3.61 -4.73
CA LEU A 136 35.50 2.95 -3.53
C LEU A 136 37.03 2.74 -3.55
N ASN A 137 37.76 3.33 -4.51
CA ASN A 137 39.23 3.47 -4.47
C ASN A 137 39.66 4.92 -4.71
#